data_AF-A0A9N9EQ61-F1
#
_entry.id   AF-A0A9N9EQ61-F1
#
_cell.length_a   1.000
_cell.length_b   1.000
_cell.length_c   1.000
_cell.angle_alpha   90.00
_cell.angle_beta   90.00
_cell.angle_gamma   90.00
#
_symmetry.space_group_name_H-M   'P 1'
#
loop_
_entity.id
_entity.type
_entity.pdbx_description
1 polymer ?
#
loop_
_entity_poly.entity_id
_entity_poly.type
_entity_poly.pdbx_seq_one_letter_code
_entity_poly.pdbx_strand_id
1 'polypeptide(L)'
;TSPKILLNPQIPVDDIDQIHNPKSDDNCEFRALAIAIRGNEENWNLVKLAMNGQLNKHMKVYKDWLGYEIDLLRRILESQASLCSSSLWFLSPDCIQLAVDTFSVPIVIFDEKDEQCTMFFY
;
A
#
# COMPACT_ATOMS: atom_id res chain seq x y z
N THR A 1 13.89 -19.11 19.69
CA THR A 1 12.44 -19.12 19.47
C THR A 1 12.15 -18.23 18.29
N SER A 2 11.67 -18.79 17.17
CA SER A 2 11.23 -17.98 16.03
C SER A 2 10.08 -17.08 16.47
N PRO A 3 10.03 -15.81 16.06
CA PRO A 3 8.92 -14.93 16.43
C PRO A 3 7.63 -15.55 15.92
N LYS A 4 6.65 -15.74 16.82
CA LYS A 4 5.28 -16.05 16.41
C LYS A 4 4.79 -14.81 15.68
N ILE A 5 4.68 -14.91 14.36
CA ILE A 5 3.99 -13.90 13.58
C ILE A 5 2.56 -13.89 14.11
N LEU A 6 2.16 -12.78 14.72
CA LEU A 6 0.77 -12.57 15.11
C LEU A 6 -0.03 -12.34 13.83
N LEU A 7 -0.66 -13.40 13.36
CA LEU A 7 -1.69 -13.34 12.33
C LEU A 7 -2.95 -12.75 12.98
N ASN A 8 -3.64 -11.87 12.26
CA ASN A 8 -4.93 -11.36 12.74
C ASN A 8 -5.89 -12.56 12.90
N PRO A 9 -6.52 -12.75 14.08
CA PRO A 9 -7.34 -13.92 14.38
C PRO A 9 -8.60 -14.04 13.50
N GLN A 10 -8.96 -12.98 12.77
CA GLN A 10 -10.11 -12.95 11.86
C GLN A 10 -9.81 -13.54 10.48
N ILE A 11 -8.53 -13.76 10.13
CA ILE A 11 -8.16 -14.44 8.89
C ILE A 11 -7.89 -15.91 9.23
N PRO A 12 -8.71 -16.86 8.74
CA PRO A 12 -8.42 -18.27 8.91
C PRO A 12 -7.02 -18.59 8.36
N VAL A 13 -6.20 -19.30 9.13
CA VAL A 13 -4.81 -19.62 8.73
C VAL A 13 -4.77 -20.38 7.42
N ASP A 14 -5.79 -21.21 7.15
CA ASP A 14 -5.92 -21.97 5.90
C ASP A 14 -6.19 -21.08 4.67
N ASP A 15 -6.66 -19.85 4.87
CA ASP A 15 -6.86 -18.85 3.81
C ASP A 15 -5.60 -18.00 3.56
N ILE A 16 -4.52 -18.23 4.33
CA ILE A 16 -3.25 -17.52 4.20
C ILE A 16 -2.28 -18.40 3.40
N ASP A 17 -2.06 -18.03 2.14
CA ASP A 17 -1.07 -18.71 1.30
C ASP A 17 0.36 -18.48 1.83
N GLN A 18 0.74 -17.21 2.01
CA GLN A 18 2.10 -16.83 2.39
C GLN A 18 2.12 -15.56 3.26
N ILE A 19 3.16 -15.46 4.09
CA ILE A 19 3.44 -14.27 4.91
C ILE A 19 4.83 -13.76 4.54
N HIS A 20 4.91 -12.48 4.21
CA HIS A 20 6.15 -11.81 3.90
C HIS A 20 6.40 -10.65 4.87
N ASN A 21 7.66 -10.48 5.25
CA ASN A 21 8.13 -9.33 6.01
C ASN A 21 9.00 -8.46 5.10
N PRO A 22 8.43 -7.43 4.43
CA PRO A 22 9.21 -6.54 3.58
C PRO A 22 10.27 -5.80 4.41
N LYS A 23 11.30 -5.25 3.76
CA LYS A 23 12.28 -4.40 4.45
C LYS A 23 11.57 -3.25 5.18
N SER A 24 11.92 -3.09 6.46
CA SER A 24 11.41 -2.03 7.32
C SER A 24 12.13 -0.71 7.02
N ASP A 25 11.77 -0.11 5.88
CA ASP A 25 12.18 1.23 5.45
C ASP A 25 10.95 2.12 5.18
N ASP A 26 11.19 3.38 4.80
CA ASP A 26 10.13 4.36 4.49
C ASP A 26 9.25 3.97 3.28
N ASN A 27 9.46 2.80 2.65
CA ASN A 27 8.68 2.29 1.52
C ASN A 27 8.09 0.89 1.79
N CYS A 28 8.04 0.43 3.05
CA CYS A 28 7.66 -0.94 3.38
C CYS A 28 6.27 -1.34 2.85
N GLU A 29 5.30 -0.42 2.81
CA GLU A 29 3.97 -0.69 2.22
C GLU A 29 4.03 -0.84 0.69
N PHE A 30 4.83 -0.02 -0.01
CA PHE A 30 5.05 -0.19 -1.45
C PHE A 30 5.81 -1.48 -1.76
N ARG A 31 6.73 -1.89 -0.87
CA ARG A 31 7.41 -3.19 -0.95
C ARG A 31 6.45 -4.34 -0.73
N ALA A 32 5.51 -4.23 0.21
CA ALA A 32 4.45 -5.22 0.40
C ALA A 32 3.60 -5.38 -0.88
N LEU A 33 3.19 -4.27 -1.50
CA LEU A 33 2.52 -4.29 -2.80
C LEU A 33 3.40 -4.92 -3.89
N ALA A 34 4.70 -4.62 -3.92
CA ALA A 34 5.61 -5.18 -4.92
C ALA A 34 5.79 -6.70 -4.77
N ILE A 35 5.78 -7.22 -3.54
CA ILE A 35 5.75 -8.67 -3.29
C ILE A 35 4.43 -9.25 -3.83
N ALA A 36 3.29 -8.71 -3.42
CA ALA A 36 1.98 -9.25 -3.79
C ALA A 36 1.70 -9.19 -5.30
N ILE A 37 2.08 -8.10 -5.97
CA ILE A 37 1.77 -7.86 -7.39
C ILE A 37 2.87 -8.37 -8.33
N ARG A 38 4.13 -8.34 -7.89
CA ARG A 38 5.29 -8.59 -8.77
C ARG A 38 6.24 -9.66 -8.25
N GLY A 39 5.98 -10.26 -7.09
CA GLY A 39 6.80 -11.32 -6.50
C GLY A 39 8.19 -10.88 -6.01
N ASN A 40 8.48 -9.58 -5.99
CA ASN A 40 9.80 -9.07 -5.59
C ASN A 40 9.68 -7.67 -4.99
N GLU A 41 10.07 -7.52 -3.71
CA GLU A 41 10.00 -6.26 -2.99
C GLU A 41 10.82 -5.13 -3.65
N GLU A 42 11.90 -5.45 -4.36
CA GLU A 42 12.77 -4.46 -5.02
C GLU A 42 12.08 -3.77 -6.21
N ASN A 43 10.90 -4.24 -6.62
CA ASN A 43 10.06 -3.59 -7.62
C ASN A 43 9.12 -2.50 -7.04
N TRP A 44 9.31 -2.08 -5.79
CA TRP A 44 8.49 -1.03 -5.14
C TRP A 44 8.45 0.27 -5.95
N ASN A 45 9.53 0.63 -6.62
CA ASN A 45 9.59 1.81 -7.48
C ASN A 45 8.69 1.68 -8.72
N LEU A 46 8.58 0.48 -9.30
CA LEU A 46 7.67 0.19 -10.42
C LEU A 46 6.20 0.22 -9.97
N VAL A 47 5.92 -0.15 -8.72
CA VAL A 47 4.59 0.02 -8.11
C VAL A 47 4.23 1.50 -8.03
N LYS A 48 5.11 2.33 -7.46
CA LYS A 48 4.91 3.78 -7.36
C LYS A 48 4.74 4.45 -8.72
N LEU A 49 5.56 4.04 -9.71
CA LEU A 49 5.45 4.53 -11.09
C LEU A 49 4.08 4.21 -11.71
N ALA A 50 3.59 2.98 -11.54
CA ALA A 50 2.27 2.58 -12.05
C ALA A 50 1.14 3.36 -11.37
N MET A 51 1.20 3.50 -10.05
CA MET A 51 0.23 4.29 -9.28
C MET A 51 0.23 5.76 -9.68
N ASN A 52 1.41 6.35 -9.95
CA ASN A 52 1.50 7.73 -10.44
C ASN A 52 0.88 7.86 -11.85
N GLY A 53 1.05 6.85 -12.70
CA GLY A 53 0.36 6.78 -13.99
C GLY A 53 -1.17 6.79 -13.84
N GLN A 54 -1.70 6.00 -12.91
CA GLN A 54 -3.13 5.95 -12.62
C GLN A 54 -3.66 7.28 -12.05
N LEU A 55 -2.93 7.86 -11.09
CA LEU A 55 -3.24 9.17 -10.49
C LEU A 55 -3.35 10.25 -11.56
N ASN A 56 -2.36 10.32 -12.47
CA ASN A 56 -2.34 11.32 -13.54
C ASN A 56 -3.48 11.11 -14.55
N LYS A 57 -3.79 9.86 -14.90
CA LYS A 57 -4.86 9.52 -15.84
C LYS A 57 -6.25 9.89 -15.31
N HIS A 58 -6.46 9.73 -14.00
CA HIS A 58 -7.77 9.91 -13.36
C HIS A 58 -7.77 11.03 -12.31
N MET A 59 -6.89 12.02 -12.46
CA MET A 59 -6.64 13.07 -11.46
C MET A 59 -7.91 13.78 -10.97
N LYS A 60 -8.89 14.02 -11.86
CA LYS A 60 -10.17 14.65 -11.50
C LYS A 60 -11.00 13.80 -10.54
N VAL A 61 -10.96 12.47 -10.68
CA VAL A 61 -11.67 11.57 -9.77
C VAL A 61 -11.05 11.65 -8.37
N TYR A 62 -9.73 11.48 -8.28
CA TYR A 62 -9.02 11.55 -7.00
C TYR A 62 -9.15 12.91 -6.33
N LYS A 63 -9.08 14.00 -7.10
CA LYS A 63 -9.16 15.37 -6.56
C LYS A 63 -10.59 15.79 -6.24
N ASP A 64 -11.45 15.77 -7.25
CA ASP A 64 -12.74 16.45 -7.17
C ASP A 64 -13.81 15.57 -6.51
N TRP A 65 -13.71 14.24 -6.64
CA TRP A 65 -14.72 13.31 -6.09
C TRP A 65 -14.28 12.73 -4.74
N LEU A 66 -13.00 12.35 -4.64
CA LEU A 66 -12.46 11.74 -3.41
C LEU A 66 -11.79 12.75 -2.47
N GLY A 67 -11.52 13.99 -2.94
CA GLY A 67 -10.97 15.05 -2.11
C GLY A 67 -9.49 14.87 -1.75
N TYR A 68 -8.74 14.07 -2.51
CA TYR A 68 -7.35 13.75 -2.19
C TYR A 68 -6.40 14.95 -2.44
N GLU A 69 -5.40 15.08 -1.56
CA GLU A 69 -4.30 16.04 -1.70
C GLU A 69 -3.31 15.57 -2.77
N ILE A 70 -3.63 15.85 -4.04
CA ILE A 70 -2.89 15.35 -5.20
C ILE A 70 -1.39 15.65 -5.15
N ASP A 71 -1.00 16.84 -4.69
CA ASP A 71 0.41 17.22 -4.62
C ASP A 71 1.17 16.42 -3.54
N LEU A 72 0.49 16.06 -2.45
CA LEU A 72 1.05 15.15 -1.45
C LEU A 72 1.19 13.74 -2.03
N LEU A 73 0.14 13.20 -2.66
CA LEU A 73 0.20 11.88 -3.29
C LEU A 73 1.30 11.80 -4.34
N ARG A 74 1.45 12.82 -5.19
CA ARG A 74 2.51 12.87 -6.19
C ARG A 74 3.89 12.85 -5.53
N ARG A 75 4.10 13.64 -4.47
CA ARG A 75 5.36 13.64 -3.70
C ARG A 75 5.65 12.29 -3.05
N ILE A 76 4.63 11.63 -2.50
CA ILE A 76 4.76 10.27 -1.97
C ILE A 76 5.20 9.31 -3.07
N LEU A 77 4.56 9.34 -4.25
CA LEU A 77 4.83 8.44 -5.37
C LEU A 77 6.17 8.70 -6.08
N GLU A 78 6.66 9.95 -6.05
CA GLU A 78 7.93 10.33 -6.67
C GLU A 78 9.12 10.20 -5.71
N SER A 79 8.88 10.11 -4.39
CA SER A 79 9.96 9.95 -3.41
C SER A 79 10.68 8.62 -3.63
N GLN A 80 12.02 8.64 -3.63
CA GLN A 80 12.83 7.43 -3.73
C GLN A 80 13.69 7.17 -2.48
N ALA A 81 13.78 8.14 -1.57
CA ALA A 81 14.80 8.15 -0.53
C ALA A 81 14.24 8.35 0.87
N SER A 82 14.93 7.68 1.80
CA SER A 82 14.72 7.53 3.23
C SER A 82 15.06 8.79 4.02
N LEU A 83 14.50 9.95 3.67
CA LEU A 83 14.79 11.20 4.38
C LEU A 83 14.18 11.25 5.79
N CYS A 84 13.72 10.11 6.35
CA CYS A 84 13.16 10.01 7.69
C CYS A 84 12.04 11.04 7.91
N SER A 85 11.35 11.40 6.81
CA SER A 85 10.21 12.28 6.85
C SER A 85 8.99 11.42 6.71
N SER A 86 8.41 11.04 7.85
CA SER A 86 7.12 10.35 7.94
C SER A 86 6.00 11.06 7.16
N SER A 87 6.21 12.33 6.77
CA SER A 87 5.32 13.07 5.88
C SER A 87 5.19 12.50 4.46
N LEU A 88 6.09 11.60 4.03
CA LEU A 88 6.07 10.98 2.71
C LEU A 88 5.83 9.46 2.75
N TRP A 89 5.36 8.95 3.88
CA TRP A 89 4.96 7.55 4.01
C TRP A 89 3.68 7.24 3.23
N PHE A 90 3.42 5.95 3.07
CA PHE A 90 2.20 5.45 2.45
C PHE A 90 0.96 5.95 3.22
N LEU A 91 0.04 6.62 2.52
CA LEU A 91 -1.14 7.24 3.12
C LEU A 91 -2.37 6.34 3.00
N SER A 92 -2.99 6.01 4.12
CA SER A 92 -4.32 5.40 4.16
C SER A 92 -5.40 6.49 4.37
N PRO A 93 -6.52 6.48 3.63
CA PRO A 93 -6.93 5.50 2.63
C PRO A 93 -6.39 5.76 1.20
N ASP A 94 -5.85 6.95 0.93
CA ASP A 94 -5.64 7.46 -0.43
C ASP A 94 -4.72 6.59 -1.31
N CYS A 95 -3.56 6.16 -0.78
CA CYS A 95 -2.65 5.27 -1.50
C CYS A 95 -3.24 3.87 -1.68
N ILE A 96 -4.13 3.43 -0.78
CA ILE A 96 -4.77 2.12 -0.88
C ILE A 96 -5.76 2.11 -2.02
N GLN A 97 -6.70 3.07 -2.04
CA GLN A 97 -7.68 3.16 -3.12
C GLN A 97 -6.97 3.33 -4.46
N LEU A 98 -5.93 4.17 -4.52
CA LEU A 98 -5.14 4.32 -5.73
C LEU A 98 -4.46 3.00 -6.15
N ALA A 99 -3.94 2.21 -5.21
CA ALA A 99 -3.34 0.91 -5.51
C ALA A 99 -4.39 -0.10 -6.02
N VAL A 100 -5.57 -0.16 -5.38
CA VAL A 100 -6.70 -0.97 -5.83
C VAL A 100 -7.08 -0.61 -7.26
N ASP A 101 -7.23 0.67 -7.56
CA ASP A 101 -7.57 1.16 -8.90
C ASP A 101 -6.47 0.85 -9.94
N THR A 102 -5.20 0.91 -9.52
CA THR A 102 -4.03 0.70 -10.38
C THR A 102 -3.87 -0.78 -10.77
N PHE A 103 -4.05 -1.68 -9.81
CA PHE A 103 -3.74 -3.10 -9.98
C PHE A 103 -4.99 -3.98 -10.12
N SER A 104 -6.18 -3.41 -9.94
CA SER A 104 -7.45 -4.14 -9.99
C SER A 104 -7.48 -5.35 -9.06
N VAL A 105 -6.88 -5.19 -7.87
CA VAL A 105 -6.91 -6.19 -6.80
C VAL A 105 -7.54 -5.59 -5.55
N PRO A 106 -8.37 -6.35 -4.81
CA PRO A 106 -8.83 -5.90 -3.50
C PRO A 106 -7.66 -5.85 -2.52
N ILE A 107 -7.64 -4.84 -1.66
CA ILE A 107 -6.64 -4.69 -0.60
C ILE A 107 -7.36 -4.65 0.75
N VAL A 108 -6.85 -5.42 1.70
CA VAL A 108 -7.33 -5.44 3.09
C VAL A 108 -6.21 -5.01 4.00
N ILE A 109 -6.49 -4.03 4.86
CA ILE A 109 -5.57 -3.62 5.92
C ILE A 109 -6.13 -4.09 7.26
N PHE A 110 -5.25 -4.71 8.03
CA PHE A 110 -5.48 -5.13 9.39
C PHE A 110 -4.62 -4.28 10.32
N ASP A 111 -5.21 -3.68 11.34
CA ASP A 111 -4.44 -3.10 12.44
C ASP A 111 -4.09 -4.23 13.43
N GLU A 112 -2.89 -4.19 14.01
CA GLU A 112 -2.49 -5.16 15.04
C GLU A 112 -3.21 -4.86 16.37
N LYS A 113 -3.58 -3.60 16.61
CA LYS A 113 -4.19 -3.13 17.86
C LYS A 113 -5.71 -3.11 17.82
N ASP A 114 -6.29 -3.09 16.62
CA ASP A 114 -7.73 -3.04 16.39
C ASP A 114 -8.13 -4.33 15.69
N GLU A 115 -9.09 -5.08 16.24
CA GLU A 115 -9.60 -6.31 15.60
C GLU A 115 -10.37 -6.03 14.29
N GLN A 116 -10.48 -4.75 13.91
CA GLN A 116 -11.17 -4.27 12.73
C GLN A 116 -10.23 -4.24 11.52
N CYS A 117 -10.75 -4.69 10.38
CA CYS A 117 -10.08 -4.58 9.09
C CYS A 117 -10.80 -3.56 8.20
N THR A 118 -10.05 -2.84 7.39
CA THR A 118 -10.61 -1.99 6.33
C THR A 118 -10.31 -2.64 4.98
N MET A 119 -11.36 -2.89 4.20
CA MET A 119 -11.28 -3.53 2.90
C MET A 119 -11.63 -2.52 1.80
N PHE A 120 -10.80 -2.46 0.77
CA PHE A 120 -10.95 -1.56 -0.37
C PHE A 120 -11.15 -2.37 -1.65
N PHE A 121 -12.13 -1.96 -2.45
CA PHE A 121 -12.52 -2.59 -3.71
C PHE A 121 -12.47 -1.60 -4.86
N TYR A 122 -12.44 -2.15 -6.08
CA TYR A 122 -12.54 -1.41 -7.34
C TYR A 122 -13.99 -0.99 -7.63
#